data_AF-A0A952CT55-F1
#
_entry.id   AF-A0A952CT55-F1
#
_cell.length_a   1.000
_cell.length_b   1.000
_cell.length_c   1.000
_cell.angle_alpha   90.00
_cell.angle_beta   90.00
_cell.angle_gamma   90.00
#
_symmetry.space_group_name_H-M   'P 1'
#
loop_
_entity.id
_entity.type
_entity.pdbx_description
1 polymer ?
#
loop_
_entity_poly.entity_id
_entity_poly.type
_entity_poly.pdbx_seq_one_letter_code
_entity_poly.pdbx_strand_id
1 'polypeptide(L)'
;MSNASEQVSTHSSVALDKFFYDNKIVKWFAYATIIWGLAGMLFGLWAALQLVFPALNFSTAETTFGRVRPVHTNAVIFAFVGNG
;
A
#
# COMPACT_ATOMS: atom_id res chain seq x y z
N MET A 1 51.83 -37.28 31.32
CA MET A 1 51.00 -36.28 32.02
C MET A 1 51.30 -34.91 31.41
N SER A 2 50.25 -34.13 31.17
CA SER A 2 50.26 -32.71 30.77
C SER A 2 50.68 -32.36 29.34
N ASN A 3 49.70 -32.29 28.44
CA ASN A 3 49.35 -31.02 27.78
C ASN A 3 48.01 -31.19 27.04
N ALA A 4 46.95 -31.28 27.83
CA ALA A 4 45.56 -31.27 27.37
C ALA A 4 44.83 -29.96 27.77
N SER A 5 45.58 -28.89 28.07
CA SER A 5 45.05 -27.63 28.60
C SER A 5 45.10 -26.45 27.62
N GLU A 6 45.55 -26.66 26.39
CA GLU A 6 45.68 -25.60 25.39
C GLU A 6 44.58 -25.67 24.32
N GLN A 7 43.35 -25.96 24.77
CA GLN A 7 42.13 -25.76 24.00
C GLN A 7 41.23 -24.83 24.82
N VAL A 8 41.76 -23.64 25.13
CA VAL A 8 40.94 -22.54 25.61
C VAL A 8 40.08 -22.12 24.42
N SER A 9 38.81 -22.49 24.54
CA SER A 9 37.67 -22.12 23.72
C SER A 9 37.72 -20.66 23.23
N THR A 10 38.34 -20.42 22.07
CA THR A 10 38.13 -19.22 21.28
C THR A 10 36.74 -19.32 20.65
N HIS A 11 35.70 -19.06 21.43
CA HIS A 11 34.38 -18.78 20.88
C HIS A 11 34.49 -17.44 20.15
N SER A 12 34.78 -17.49 18.85
CA SER A 12 34.51 -16.39 17.94
C SER A 12 33.03 -16.06 18.10
N SER A 13 32.71 -15.04 18.91
CA SER A 13 31.37 -14.49 18.97
C SER A 13 31.11 -13.92 17.59
N VAL A 14 30.44 -14.70 16.73
CA VAL A 14 29.90 -14.22 15.46
C VAL A 14 29.06 -13.01 15.84
N ALA A 15 29.59 -11.80 15.61
CA ALA A 15 28.87 -10.58 15.82
C ALA A 15 27.66 -10.66 14.90
N LEU A 16 26.47 -10.89 15.47
CA LEU A 16 25.26 -10.91 14.68
C LEU A 16 25.04 -9.47 14.20
N ASP A 17 25.38 -9.21 12.95
CA ASP A 17 25.06 -7.95 12.29
C ASP A 17 23.54 -7.78 12.34
N LYS A 18 23.08 -6.86 13.20
CA LYS A 18 21.68 -6.47 13.27
C LYS A 18 21.39 -5.59 12.07
N PHE A 19 20.93 -6.20 10.99
CA PHE A 19 20.37 -5.46 9.86
C PHE A 19 19.03 -4.85 10.28
N PHE A 20 18.98 -3.53 10.38
CA PHE A 20 17.75 -2.79 10.62
C PHE A 20 17.10 -2.47 9.28
N TYR A 21 15.85 -2.90 9.09
CA TYR A 21 15.09 -2.55 7.90
C TYR A 21 14.50 -1.15 8.06
N ASP A 22 14.75 -0.25 7.10
CA ASP A 22 14.11 1.06 7.08
C ASP A 22 12.64 0.92 6.65
N ASN A 23 11.78 0.78 7.65
CA ASN A 23 10.34 0.64 7.46
C ASN A 23 9.62 1.99 7.31
N LYS A 24 10.32 3.13 7.27
CA LYS A 24 9.65 4.43 7.17
C LYS A 24 8.85 4.48 5.88
N ILE A 25 9.50 4.40 4.73
CA ILE A 25 8.86 4.49 3.41
C ILE A 25 7.69 3.50 3.29
N VAL A 26 7.89 2.24 3.69
CA VAL A 26 6.86 1.20 3.63
C VAL A 26 5.61 1.56 4.43
N LYS A 27 5.77 2.16 5.63
CA LYS A 27 4.63 2.61 6.44
C LYS A 27 3.87 3.77 5.77
N TRP A 28 4.56 4.72 5.15
CA TRP A 28 3.90 5.83 4.44
C TRP A 28 3.10 5.31 3.24
N PHE A 29 3.65 4.37 2.49
CA PHE A 29 2.96 3.70 1.38
C PHE A 29 1.73 2.93 1.86
N ALA A 30 1.84 2.14 2.94
CA ALA A 30 0.70 1.42 3.51
C ALA A 30 -0.46 2.35 3.92
N TYR A 31 -0.16 3.52 4.50
CA TYR A 31 -1.20 4.52 4.80
C TYR A 31 -1.81 5.10 3.52
N ALA A 32 -1.00 5.38 2.50
CA ALA A 32 -1.48 5.86 1.22
C ALA A 32 -2.40 4.83 0.53
N THR A 33 -2.06 3.53 0.55
CA THR A 33 -2.90 2.44 0.02
C THR A 33 -4.27 2.41 0.69
N ILE A 34 -4.34 2.53 2.02
CA ILE A 34 -5.64 2.51 2.72
C ILE A 34 -6.51 3.71 2.31
N ILE A 35 -5.92 4.90 2.25
CA ILE A 35 -6.64 6.14 1.89
C ILE A 35 -7.15 6.06 0.45
N TRP A 36 -6.30 5.70 -0.51
CA TRP A 36 -6.67 5.62 -1.92
C TRP A 36 -7.58 4.44 -2.24
N GLY A 37 -7.47 3.34 -1.49
CA GLY A 37 -8.39 2.20 -1.58
C GLY A 37 -9.81 2.59 -1.19
N LEU A 38 -9.96 3.33 -0.08
CA LEU A 38 -11.26 3.83 0.34
C LEU A 38 -11.83 4.82 -0.68
N ALA A 39 -11.02 5.78 -1.15
CA ALA A 39 -11.43 6.75 -2.17
C ALA A 39 -11.87 6.05 -3.48
N GLY A 40 -11.07 5.12 -3.99
CA GLY A 40 -11.38 4.36 -5.21
C GLY A 40 -12.68 3.56 -5.11
N MET A 41 -12.92 2.88 -3.98
CA MET A 41 -14.16 2.14 -3.73
C MET A 41 -15.38 3.07 -3.63
N LEU A 42 -15.25 4.24 -2.99
CA LEU A 42 -16.33 5.23 -2.90
C LEU A 42 -16.70 5.78 -4.29
N PHE A 43 -15.72 6.13 -5.13
CA PHE A 43 -15.99 6.56 -6.51
C PHE A 43 -16.60 5.45 -7.38
N GLY A 44 -16.22 4.19 -7.14
CA GLY A 44 -16.83 3.03 -7.80
C GLY A 44 -18.29 2.84 -7.41
N LEU A 45 -18.60 2.96 -6.12
CA LEU A 45 -19.97 2.93 -5.61
C LEU A 45 -20.81 4.09 -6.18
N TRP A 46 -20.24 5.29 -6.24
CA TRP A 46 -20.90 6.45 -6.84
C TRP A 46 -21.21 6.22 -8.34
N ALA A 47 -20.24 5.69 -9.10
CA ALA A 47 -20.46 5.32 -10.49
C ALA A 47 -21.55 4.25 -10.66
N ALA A 48 -21.62 3.26 -9.75
CA ALA A 48 -22.67 2.25 -9.77
C ALA A 48 -24.07 2.84 -9.48
N LEU A 49 -24.17 3.80 -8.56
CA LEU A 49 -25.42 4.51 -8.28
C LEU A 49 -25.91 5.35 -9.47
N GLN A 50 -24.99 5.91 -10.26
CA GLN A 50 -25.34 6.63 -11.50
C GLN A 50 -25.91 5.71 -12.59
N LEU A 51 -25.55 4.42 -12.60
CA LEU A 51 -26.13 3.43 -13.51
C LEU A 51 -27.57 3.07 -13.15
N VAL A 52 -27.91 3.02 -11.85
CA VAL A 52 -29.26 2.68 -11.38
C VAL A 52 -30.18 3.91 -11.40
N PHE A 53 -29.67 5.07 -11.00
CA PHE A 53 -30.42 6.33 -10.96
C PHE A 53 -29.76 7.39 -11.85
N PRO A 54 -30.15 7.51 -13.12
CA PRO A 54 -29.56 8.47 -14.05
C PRO A 54 -29.75 9.94 -13.61
N ALA A 55 -30.70 10.22 -12.71
CA ALA A 55 -30.91 11.53 -12.09
C ALA A 55 -29.71 12.00 -11.23
N LEU A 56 -28.87 11.07 -10.73
CA LEU A 56 -27.68 11.39 -9.92
C LEU A 56 -26.48 11.88 -10.75
N ASN A 57 -26.62 12.04 -12.08
CA ASN A 57 -25.62 12.73 -12.89
C ASN A 57 -25.63 14.26 -12.69
N PHE A 58 -26.60 14.79 -11.93
CA PHE A 58 -26.78 16.22 -11.58
C PHE A 58 -26.71 17.19 -12.78
N SER A 59 -26.92 16.70 -14.01
CA SER A 59 -26.76 17.45 -15.27
C SER A 59 -25.49 18.29 -15.37
N THR A 60 -24.46 17.96 -14.59
CA THR A 60 -23.19 18.70 -14.53
C THR A 60 -22.12 17.89 -15.23
N ALA A 61 -21.29 18.55 -16.05
CA ALA A 61 -20.32 17.87 -16.92
C ALA A 61 -19.32 16.98 -16.15
N GLU A 62 -18.95 17.38 -14.94
CA GLU A 62 -17.93 16.69 -14.12
C GLU A 62 -18.46 15.46 -13.38
N THR A 63 -19.76 15.39 -13.11
CA THR A 63 -20.40 14.27 -12.39
C THR A 63 -21.04 13.25 -13.32
N THR A 64 -20.87 13.39 -14.63
CA THR A 64 -21.42 12.43 -15.61
C THR A 64 -20.67 11.10 -15.54
N PHE A 65 -21.42 10.00 -15.60
CA PHE A 65 -20.90 8.62 -15.58
C PHE A 65 -19.70 8.38 -16.51
N GLY A 66 -19.72 8.99 -17.70
CA GLY A 66 -18.63 8.90 -18.68
C GLY A 66 -17.28 9.45 -18.21
N ARG A 67 -17.25 10.41 -17.27
CA ARG A 67 -16.01 11.00 -16.71
C ARG A 67 -15.62 10.45 -15.34
N VAL A 68 -16.61 10.07 -14.51
CA VAL A 68 -16.37 9.44 -13.21
C VAL A 68 -15.68 8.08 -13.37
N ARG A 69 -15.97 7.33 -14.44
CA ARG A 69 -15.36 6.02 -14.69
C ARG A 69 -13.83 6.07 -14.94
N PRO A 70 -13.30 6.95 -15.82
CA PRO A 70 -11.85 7.20 -15.90
C PRO A 70 -11.22 7.61 -14.56
N VAL A 71 -11.91 8.44 -13.77
CA VAL A 71 -11.43 8.88 -12.45
C VAL A 71 -11.34 7.70 -11.46
N HIS A 72 -12.38 6.87 -11.38
CA HIS A 72 -12.41 5.67 -10.54
C HIS A 72 -11.28 4.71 -10.91
N THR A 73 -11.15 4.35 -12.18
CA THR A 73 -10.12 3.41 -12.63
C THR A 73 -8.70 3.95 -12.39
N ASN A 74 -8.46 5.25 -12.64
CA ASN A 74 -7.15 5.85 -12.37
C ASN A 74 -6.84 5.89 -10.86
N ALA A 75 -7.82 6.21 -10.02
CA ALA A 75 -7.66 6.20 -8.56
C ALA A 75 -7.36 4.80 -8.03
N VAL A 76 -8.05 3.76 -8.54
CA VAL A 76 -7.83 2.38 -8.09
C VAL A 76 -6.51 1.81 -8.63
N ILE A 77 -6.15 2.05 -9.89
CA ILE A 77 -4.93 1.47 -10.48
C ILE A 77 -3.69 2.23 -10.00
N PHE A 78 -3.62 3.53 -10.20
CA PHE A 78 -2.38 4.27 -9.93
C PHE A 78 -2.24 4.65 -8.46
N ALA A 79 -3.34 4.98 -7.79
CA ALA A 79 -3.29 5.49 -6.44
C ALA A 79 -3.49 4.39 -5.38
N PHE A 80 -4.28 3.35 -5.65
CA PHE A 80 -4.40 2.22 -4.72
C PHE A 80 -3.35 1.13 -4.99
N VAL A 81 -3.33 0.52 -6.18
CA VAL A 81 -2.35 -0.54 -6.49
C VAL A 81 -0.91 -0.01 -6.56
N GLY A 82 -0.71 1.20 -7.07
CA GLY A 82 0.62 1.81 -7.15
C GLY A 82 1.25 2.24 -5.82
N ASN A 83 0.48 2.32 -4.72
CA ASN A 83 1.00 2.63 -3.38
C ASN A 83 1.20 1.38 -2.49
N GLY A 84 0.78 0.19 -2.96
CA GLY A 84 0.90 -1.07 -2.22
C GLY A 84 2.22 -1.80 -2.42
#